data_AF-A0A965VJ28-F1
#
_entry.id   AF-A0A965VJ28-F1
#
_cell.length_a   1.000
_cell.length_b   1.000
_cell.length_c   1.000
_cell.angle_alpha   90.00
_cell.angle_beta   90.00
_cell.angle_gamma   90.00
#
_symmetry.space_group_name_H-M   'P 1'
#
loop_
_entity.id
_entity.type
_entity.pdbx_description
1 polymer ?
#
loop_
_entity_poly.entity_id
_entity_poly.type
_entity_poly.pdbx_seq_one_letter_code
_entity_poly.pdbx_strand_id
1 'polypeptide(L)'
;HFDGVLTVVKRLFDSVRPDKAIFGEKDFQQLFLIKKMIKELNLKVEVISHPTVRDEDGLALSSRNTRLTSEGRMAAKVIYQALAKASL
;
A
#
# COMPACT_ATOMS: atom_id res chain seq x y z
N HIS A 1 15.12 -1.47 -2.78
CA HIS A 1 14.06 -0.86 -1.93
C HIS A 1 13.19 -1.95 -1.32
N PHE A 2 12.50 -2.78 -2.11
CA PHE A 2 11.59 -3.81 -1.60
C PHE A 2 12.26 -4.90 -0.76
N ASP A 3 13.52 -5.27 -1.02
CA ASP A 3 14.24 -6.24 -0.17
C ASP A 3 14.30 -5.78 1.29
N GLY A 4 14.53 -4.48 1.51
CA GLY A 4 14.51 -3.89 2.84
C GLY A 4 13.12 -3.93 3.48
N VAL A 5 12.07 -3.62 2.72
CA VAL A 5 10.67 -3.70 3.19
C VAL A 5 10.33 -5.12 3.60
N LEU A 6 10.61 -6.11 2.75
CA LEU A 6 10.33 -7.52 3.02
C LEU A 6 11.13 -8.04 4.22
N THR A 7 12.40 -7.65 4.33
CA THR A 7 13.25 -8.00 5.48
C THR A 7 12.66 -7.47 6.79
N VAL A 8 12.24 -6.20 6.83
CA VAL A 8 11.65 -5.61 8.05
C VAL A 8 10.30 -6.25 8.37
N VAL A 9 9.42 -6.42 7.38
CA VAL A 9 8.11 -7.07 7.58
C VAL A 9 8.28 -8.50 8.09
N LYS A 10 9.22 -9.26 7.54
CA LYS A 10 9.51 -10.61 8.02
C LYS A 10 9.97 -10.62 9.48
N ARG A 11 10.91 -9.74 9.86
CA ARG A 11 11.35 -9.63 11.25
C ARG A 11 10.20 -9.24 12.20
N LEU A 12 9.28 -8.39 11.75
CA LEU A 12 8.06 -8.06 12.49
C LEU A 12 7.14 -9.28 12.64
N PHE A 13 6.91 -10.06 11.59
CA PHE A 13 6.11 -11.29 11.67
C PHE A 13 6.73 -12.33 12.60
N ASP A 14 8.05 -12.50 12.57
CA ASP A 14 8.74 -13.45 13.45
C ASP A 14 8.67 -13.04 14.93
N SER A 15 8.67 -11.74 15.20
CA SER A 15 8.63 -11.17 16.56
C SER A 15 7.21 -11.12 17.12
N VAL A 16 6.23 -10.66 16.34
CA VAL A 16 4.85 -10.45 16.78
C VAL A 16 3.99 -11.71 16.61
N ARG A 17 4.29 -12.56 15.62
CA ARG A 17 3.52 -13.76 15.26
C ARG A 17 2.02 -13.51 15.09
N PRO A 18 1.62 -12.55 14.24
CA PRO A 18 0.22 -12.22 14.08
C PRO A 18 -0.54 -13.29 13.29
N ASP A 19 -1.81 -13.53 13.61
CA ASP A 19 -2.69 -14.33 12.76
C ASP A 19 -3.05 -13.60 11.45
N LYS A 20 -3.20 -12.26 11.54
CA LYS A 20 -3.62 -11.40 10.43
C LYS A 20 -2.74 -10.16 10.34
N ALA A 21 -2.44 -9.72 9.12
CA ALA A 21 -1.74 -8.46 8.85
C ALA A 21 -2.48 -7.66 7.77
N ILE A 22 -2.73 -6.38 8.03
CA ILE A 22 -3.47 -5.49 7.13
C ILE A 22 -2.48 -4.63 6.33
N PHE A 23 -2.65 -4.58 5.01
CA PHE A 23 -1.86 -3.75 4.11
C PHE A 23 -2.77 -3.00 3.13
N GLY A 24 -2.49 -1.72 2.92
CA GLY A 24 -3.26 -0.87 2.01
C GLY A 24 -2.97 -1.17 0.53
N GLU A 25 -4.02 -1.19 -0.30
CA GLU A 25 -3.92 -1.46 -1.74
C GLU A 25 -3.22 -0.36 -2.54
N LYS A 26 -3.12 0.84 -1.96
CA LYS A 26 -2.41 1.98 -2.56
C LYS A 26 -0.97 1.61 -2.95
N ASP A 27 -0.32 0.80 -2.13
CA ASP A 27 1.05 0.31 -2.34
C ASP A 27 1.01 -1.10 -2.95
N PHE A 28 0.37 -1.24 -4.12
CA PHE A 28 0.01 -2.53 -4.73
C PHE A 28 1.20 -3.48 -4.94
N GLN A 29 2.34 -2.98 -5.40
CA GLN A 29 3.55 -3.79 -5.58
C GLN A 29 4.08 -4.34 -4.24
N GLN A 30 4.03 -3.55 -3.17
CA GLN A 30 4.41 -4.01 -1.83
C GLN A 30 3.47 -5.13 -1.37
N LEU A 31 2.16 -4.93 -1.50
CA LEU A 31 1.16 -5.93 -1.13
C LEU A 31 1.38 -7.26 -1.87
N PHE A 32 1.60 -7.20 -3.19
CA PHE A 32 1.88 -8.37 -4.01
C PHE A 32 3.14 -9.11 -3.53
N LEU A 33 4.24 -8.38 -3.29
CA LEU A 33 5.50 -8.97 -2.84
C LEU A 33 5.40 -9.57 -1.44
N ILE A 34 4.63 -8.96 -0.53
CA ILE A 34 4.39 -9.52 0.82
C ILE A 34 3.60 -10.82 0.73
N LYS A 35 2.52 -10.86 -0.08
CA LYS A 35 1.75 -12.09 -0.32
C LYS A 35 2.64 -13.20 -0.92
N LYS A 36 3.51 -12.84 -1.87
CA LYS A 36 4.50 -13.76 -2.46
C LYS A 36 5.47 -14.30 -1.41
N MET A 37 6.07 -13.43 -0.60
CA MET A 37 6.99 -13.81 0.48
C MET A 37 6.33 -14.77 1.49
N ILE A 38 5.10 -14.49 1.92
CA ILE A 38 4.35 -15.36 2.84
C ILE A 38 4.18 -16.75 2.25
N LYS A 39 3.80 -16.83 0.97
CA LYS A 39 3.65 -18.11 0.25
C LYS A 39 4.98 -18.85 0.14
N GLU A 40 6.05 -18.17 -0.28
CA GLU A 40 7.36 -18.79 -0.51
C GLU A 40 8.02 -19.27 0.79
N LEU A 41 7.82 -18.57 1.90
CA LEU A 41 8.37 -18.92 3.19
C LEU A 41 7.40 -19.72 4.08
N ASN A 42 6.24 -20.10 3.54
CA ASN A 42 5.18 -20.83 4.24
C ASN A 42 4.80 -20.22 5.61
N LEU A 43 4.62 -18.90 5.64
CA LEU A 43 4.29 -18.18 6.87
C LEU A 43 2.80 -18.34 7.20
N LYS A 44 2.50 -18.57 8.48
CA LYS A 44 1.13 -18.70 8.98
C LYS A 44 0.51 -17.34 9.32
N VAL A 45 0.50 -16.42 8.36
CA VAL A 45 -0.09 -15.08 8.50
C VAL A 45 -1.06 -14.84 7.34
N GLU A 46 -2.30 -14.48 7.66
CA GLU A 46 -3.29 -14.05 6.67
C GLU A 46 -3.07 -12.57 6.31
N VAL A 47 -2.99 -12.26 5.01
CA VAL A 47 -2.91 -10.87 4.55
C VAL A 47 -4.28 -10.37 4.14
N ILE A 48 -4.77 -9.36 4.84
CA ILE A 48 -5.99 -8.63 4.50
C ILE A 48 -5.59 -7.38 3.71
N SER A 49 -6.08 -7.27 2.47
CA SER A 49 -5.94 -6.02 1.72
C SER A 49 -7.02 -5.04 2.13
N HIS A 50 -6.62 -3.79 2.36
CA HIS A 50 -7.57 -2.72 2.65
C HIS A 50 -7.63 -1.76 1.46
N PRO A 51 -8.84 -1.40 0.97
CA PRO A 51 -9.00 -0.48 -0.15
C PRO A 51 -8.23 0.82 0.06
N THR A 52 -7.81 1.44 -1.04
CA THR A 52 -7.15 2.75 -0.97
C THR A 52 -8.13 3.79 -0.44
N VAL A 53 -7.87 4.32 0.76
CA VAL A 53 -8.61 5.46 1.30
C VAL A 53 -8.22 6.72 0.54
N ARG A 54 -9.23 7.50 0.15
CA ARG A 54 -9.09 8.71 -0.66
C ARG A 54 -9.75 9.88 0.05
N ASP A 55 -9.23 11.06 -0.25
CA ASP A 55 -9.84 12.34 0.08
C ASP A 55 -11.12 12.56 -0.77
N GLU A 56 -11.92 13.58 -0.47
CA GLU A 56 -13.19 13.88 -1.18
C GLU A 56 -12.98 14.09 -2.69
N ASP A 57 -11.79 14.56 -3.07
CA ASP A 57 -11.42 14.81 -4.46
C ASP A 57 -10.72 13.62 -5.16
N GLY A 58 -10.71 12.45 -4.50
CA GLY A 58 -10.20 11.20 -5.04
C GLY A 58 -8.67 11.02 -4.91
N LEU A 59 -7.92 12.00 -4.40
CA LEU A 59 -6.50 11.78 -4.13
C LEU A 59 -6.32 10.72 -3.04
N ALA A 60 -5.46 9.74 -3.28
CA ALA A 60 -5.14 8.73 -2.28
C ALA A 60 -4.48 9.37 -1.05
N LEU A 61 -4.93 9.00 0.15
CA LEU A 61 -4.34 9.50 1.38
C LEU A 61 -2.91 8.99 1.55
N SER A 62 -2.01 9.94 1.84
CA SER A 62 -0.59 9.66 2.01
C SER A 62 0.03 10.72 2.90
N SER A 63 0.89 10.31 3.84
CA SER A 63 1.66 11.24 4.66
C SER A 63 2.52 12.18 3.82
N ARG A 64 2.87 11.78 2.59
CA ARG A 64 3.61 12.60 1.62
C ARG A 64 2.81 13.75 1.04
N ASN A 65 1.48 13.74 1.15
CA ASN A 65 0.64 14.84 0.64
C ASN A 65 0.93 16.15 1.38
N THR A 66 1.42 16.09 2.62
CA THR A 66 1.88 17.26 3.40
C THR A 66 3.05 18.01 2.77
N ARG A 67 3.75 17.39 1.82
CA ARG A 67 4.88 17.97 1.09
C ARG A 67 4.47 18.72 -0.17
N LEU A 68 3.20 18.60 -0.58
CA LEU A 68 2.68 19.26 -1.77
C LEU A 68 2.37 20.73 -1.46
N THR A 69 2.66 21.62 -2.41
CA THR A 69 2.05 22.95 -2.40
C THR A 69 0.56 22.84 -2.75
N SER A 70 -0.19 23.92 -2.57
CA SER A 70 -1.58 24.01 -2.98
C SER A 70 -1.77 23.65 -4.46
N GLU A 71 -0.91 24.17 -5.33
CA GLU A 71 -0.91 23.90 -6.78
C GLU A 71 -0.57 22.43 -7.06
N GLY A 72 0.45 21.89 -6.38
CA GLY A 72 0.83 20.49 -6.51
C GLY A 72 -0.28 19.53 -6.07
N ARG A 73 -1.02 19.88 -5.01
CA ARG A 73 -2.17 19.11 -4.51
C ARG A 73 -3.33 19.11 -5.48
N MET A 74 -3.59 20.23 -6.16
CA MET A 74 -4.59 20.31 -7.23
C MET A 74 -4.18 19.47 -8.44
N ALA A 75 -2.92 19.59 -8.87
CA ALA A 75 -2.40 18.82 -10.00
C ALA A 75 -2.44 17.30 -9.75
N ALA A 76 -2.16 16.85 -8.52
CA ALA A 76 -2.13 15.43 -8.16
C ALA A 76 -3.46 14.69 -8.36
N LYS A 77 -4.60 15.41 -8.41
CA LYS A 77 -5.93 14.81 -8.68
C LYS A 77 -5.97 14.07 -10.02
N VAL A 78 -5.16 14.49 -10.99
CA VAL A 78 -5.10 13.90 -12.34
C VAL A 78 -4.77 12.41 -12.30
N ILE A 79 -3.98 11.96 -11.31
CA ILE A 79 -3.56 10.57 -11.18
C ILE A 79 -4.78 9.67 -10.97
N TYR A 80 -5.65 10.03 -10.03
CA TYR A 80 -6.86 9.26 -9.77
C TYR A 80 -7.83 9.32 -10.96
N GLN A 81 -8.03 10.50 -11.53
CA GLN A 81 -8.91 10.69 -12.68
C GLN A 81 -8.47 9.83 -13.89
N ALA A 82 -7.17 9.75 -14.17
CA ALA A 82 -6.63 8.92 -15.23
C ALA A 82 -6.89 7.44 -14.99
N LEU A 83 -6.63 6.95 -13.77
CA LEU A 83 -6.88 5.55 -13.40
C LEU A 83 -8.37 5.19 -13.48
N ALA A 84 -9.25 6.09 -13.00
CA ALA A 84 -10.69 5.88 -13.05
C ALA A 84 -11.21 5.82 -14.49
N LYS A 85 -10.74 6.72 -15.37
CA LYS A 85 -11.10 6.70 -16.79
C LYS A 85 -10.62 5.45 -17.53
N ALA A 86 -9.44 4.94 -17.18
CA ALA A 86 -8.88 3.74 -17.81
C ALA A 86 -9.49 2.43 -17.29
N SER A 87 -10.29 2.49 -16.22
CA SER A 87 -10.97 1.33 -15.65
C SER A 87 -12.39 1.12 -16.21
N LEU A 88 -12.85 2.05 -17.06
CA LEU A 88 -14.06 1.95 -17.88
C LEU A 88 -13.72 1.34 -19.25
#